data_AF-A0A7S0US88-F1
#
_entry.id   AF-A0A7S0US88-F1
#
_cell.length_a   1.000
_cell.length_b   1.000
_cell.length_c   1.000
_cell.angle_alpha   90.00
_cell.angle_beta   90.00
_cell.angle_gamma   90.00
#
_symmetry.space_group_name_H-M   'P 1'
#
loop_
_entity.id
_entity.type
_entity.pdbx_description
1 polymer ?
#
loop_
_entity_poly.entity_id
_entity_poly.type
_entity_poly.pdbx_seq_one_letter_code
_entity_poly.pdbx_strand_id
1 'polypeptide(L)'
;GAALGGSGGGGSGTSNSAMMTNLSNTGGGGLFIFLGPGRFASSVHPATIAASDLRSVCDVALIFDKCSTEASQARFAHEDNRKSRMELAAEDPHRMARLLMARGVKVVVMAATATPPQIALQLASAVTEGLTVRQLEVAEAVQAALTTVAAEFELTHVKDSGLVVWGAGFASGAALAGAAATGKVGKAGKK
;
A
#
# COMPACT_ATOMS: atom_id res chain seq x y z
N GLY A 1 -13.89 -2.13 26.19
CA GLY A 1 -14.57 -0.85 25.96
C GLY A 1 -13.81 -0.07 24.90
N ALA A 2 -14.54 0.76 24.16
CA ALA A 2 -14.16 1.58 22.99
C ALA A 2 -14.07 0.85 21.64
N ALA A 3 -15.24 0.68 21.00
CA ALA A 3 -15.36 0.56 19.55
C ALA A 3 -15.30 1.98 18.96
N LEU A 4 -14.32 2.27 18.09
CA LEU A 4 -14.27 3.51 17.33
C LEU A 4 -14.76 3.22 15.91
N GLY A 5 -15.90 3.84 15.59
CA GLY A 5 -16.65 3.64 14.37
C GLY A 5 -15.92 4.13 13.11
N GLY A 6 -16.13 3.38 12.03
CA GLY A 6 -15.78 3.82 10.68
C GLY A 6 -16.61 5.04 10.31
N SER A 7 -15.94 6.18 10.20
CA SER A 7 -16.49 7.40 9.63
C SER A 7 -16.45 7.29 8.10
N GLY A 8 -17.54 6.82 7.51
CA GLY A 8 -17.81 6.92 6.08
C GLY A 8 -18.44 8.26 5.76
N GLY A 9 -17.62 9.27 5.49
CA GLY A 9 -18.07 10.58 5.03
C GLY A 9 -18.36 10.55 3.52
N GLY A 10 -19.63 10.42 3.15
CA GLY A 10 -20.10 10.70 1.79
C GLY A 10 -20.20 12.20 1.57
N GLY A 11 -19.36 12.73 0.68
CA GLY A 11 -19.38 14.13 0.24
C GLY A 11 -19.08 14.22 -1.25
N SER A 12 -19.98 14.84 -2.00
CA SER A 12 -19.83 15.12 -3.44
C SER A 12 -18.75 16.17 -3.67
N GLY A 13 -17.81 15.86 -4.56
CA GLY A 13 -16.73 16.74 -5.01
C GLY A 13 -15.40 16.00 -5.08
N THR A 14 -15.06 15.42 -6.23
CA THR A 14 -13.71 14.89 -6.59
C THR A 14 -12.87 14.38 -5.41
N SER A 15 -13.41 13.46 -4.62
CA SER A 15 -12.70 12.84 -3.51
C SER A 15 -12.00 11.60 -4.03
N ASN A 16 -10.70 11.68 -4.32
CA ASN A 16 -9.86 10.49 -4.34
C ASN A 16 -9.89 9.92 -2.91
N SER A 17 -10.68 8.86 -2.68
CA SER A 17 -10.83 8.24 -1.37
C SER A 17 -9.54 7.52 -0.97
N ALA A 18 -8.63 8.24 -0.31
CA ALA A 18 -7.60 7.61 0.50
C ALA A 18 -8.26 6.97 1.71
N MET A 19 -8.20 5.64 1.83
CA MET A 19 -8.80 4.91 2.94
C MET A 19 -7.69 4.43 3.88
N MET A 20 -7.53 5.12 5.01
CA MET A 20 -6.60 4.68 6.04
C MET A 20 -7.28 3.70 6.98
N THR A 21 -6.87 2.43 6.95
CA THR A 21 -7.41 1.39 7.82
C THR A 21 -6.43 1.14 8.97
N ASN A 22 -6.70 1.74 10.14
CA ASN A 22 -5.92 1.50 11.34
C ASN A 22 -6.06 0.02 11.78
N LEU A 23 -5.01 -0.76 11.57
CA LEU A 23 -4.95 -2.17 11.94
C LEU A 23 -4.26 -2.33 13.30
N SER A 24 -5.06 -2.20 14.36
CA SER A 24 -4.60 -2.28 15.75
C SER A 24 -4.26 -3.69 16.25
N ASN A 25 -4.37 -4.74 15.42
CA ASN A 25 -4.16 -6.13 15.86
C ASN A 25 -2.73 -6.66 15.63
N THR A 26 -1.79 -5.81 15.20
CA THR A 26 -0.41 -6.20 14.87
C THR A 26 0.62 -5.45 15.70
N GLY A 27 0.54 -5.48 17.03
CA GLY A 27 1.68 -5.12 17.91
C GLY A 27 2.32 -3.73 17.70
N GLY A 28 1.62 -2.79 17.08
CA GLY A 28 2.07 -1.41 16.84
C GLY A 28 2.42 -1.10 15.38
N GLY A 29 1.39 -0.88 14.55
CA GLY A 29 1.51 -0.28 13.22
C GLY A 29 0.28 -0.50 12.33
N GLY A 30 -0.23 0.55 11.69
CA GLY A 30 -1.42 0.49 10.83
C GLY A 30 -1.12 0.18 9.35
N LEU A 31 -2.17 -0.12 8.58
CA LEU A 31 -2.12 -0.28 7.13
C LEU A 31 -2.72 0.96 6.46
N PHE A 32 -1.95 1.63 5.61
CA PHE A 32 -2.45 2.72 4.81
C PHE A 32 -2.78 2.21 3.41
N ILE A 33 -3.98 2.52 2.89
CA ILE A 33 -4.38 2.13 1.54
C ILE A 33 -4.76 3.40 0.76
N PHE A 34 -4.02 3.67 -0.30
CA PHE A 34 -4.41 4.64 -1.31
C PHE A 34 -4.89 3.90 -2.56
N LEU A 35 -6.16 4.11 -2.90
CA LEU A 35 -6.74 3.64 -4.15
C LEU A 35 -7.38 4.85 -4.83
N GLY A 36 -6.73 5.36 -5.87
CA GLY A 36 -7.18 6.61 -6.48
C GLY A 36 -6.82 6.69 -7.95
N PRO A 37 -7.63 7.39 -8.76
CA PRO A 37 -7.22 7.75 -10.10
C PRO A 37 -6.07 8.76 -10.03
N GLY A 38 -4.95 8.42 -10.66
CA GLY A 38 -3.78 9.29 -10.80
C GLY A 38 -2.83 9.29 -9.61
N ARG A 39 -1.75 10.06 -9.75
CA ARG A 39 -0.57 10.05 -8.86
C ARG A 39 -0.96 10.29 -7.41
N PHE A 40 -0.40 9.51 -6.50
CA PHE A 40 -0.61 9.67 -5.06
C PHE A 40 -0.26 11.09 -4.57
N ALA A 41 0.80 11.67 -5.15
CA ALA A 41 1.26 13.01 -4.82
C ALA A 41 0.27 14.13 -5.19
N SER A 42 -0.68 13.88 -6.11
CA SER A 42 -1.77 14.81 -6.41
C SER A 42 -2.81 14.88 -5.29
N SER A 43 -2.93 13.82 -4.49
CA SER A 43 -3.85 13.77 -3.34
C SER A 43 -3.16 14.13 -2.02
N VAL A 44 -1.90 13.73 -1.85
CA VAL A 44 -1.10 14.04 -0.67
C VAL A 44 0.18 14.75 -1.08
N HIS A 45 0.26 16.05 -0.81
CA HIS A 45 1.42 16.84 -1.18
C HIS A 45 2.70 16.30 -0.50
N PRO A 46 3.84 16.16 -1.21
CA PRO A 46 5.07 15.62 -0.64
C PRO A 46 5.54 16.35 0.62
N ALA A 47 5.34 17.67 0.69
CA ALA A 47 5.68 18.46 1.88
C ALA A 47 4.89 18.03 3.13
N THR A 48 3.63 17.61 2.98
CA THR A 48 2.80 17.13 4.09
C THR A 48 3.36 15.83 4.65
N ILE A 49 3.78 14.90 3.78
CA ILE A 49 4.41 13.65 4.21
C ILE A 49 5.75 13.95 4.88
N ALA A 50 6.53 14.87 4.31
CA ALA A 50 7.81 15.29 4.87
C ALA A 50 7.67 15.97 6.26
N ALA A 51 6.55 16.58 6.58
CA ALA A 51 6.29 17.16 7.89
C ALA A 51 5.72 16.15 8.91
N SER A 52 5.27 14.98 8.46
CA SER A 52 4.57 14.00 9.29
C SER A 52 5.50 12.94 9.86
N ASP A 53 5.26 12.47 11.09
CA ASP A 53 5.88 11.26 11.63
C ASP A 53 4.90 10.10 11.53
N LEU A 54 5.19 9.14 10.65
CA LEU A 54 4.30 8.01 10.37
C LEU A 54 4.68 6.75 11.17
N ARG A 55 5.78 6.78 11.94
CA ARG A 55 6.32 5.64 12.68
C ARG A 55 5.33 4.96 13.63
N SER A 56 4.45 5.73 14.26
CA SER A 56 3.45 5.21 15.21
C SER A 56 2.12 4.87 14.57
N VAL A 57 1.96 5.17 13.28
CA VAL A 57 0.66 5.19 12.59
C VAL A 57 0.60 4.16 11.49
N CYS A 58 1.66 4.00 10.71
CA CYS A 58 1.65 3.17 9.50
C CYS A 58 2.95 2.38 9.36
N ASP A 59 2.81 1.06 9.35
CA ASP A 59 3.92 0.14 9.07
C ASP A 59 3.95 -0.26 7.59
N VAL A 60 2.77 -0.46 7.00
CA VAL A 60 2.62 -0.89 5.61
C VAL A 60 1.73 0.10 4.86
N ALA A 61 2.19 0.57 3.71
CA ALA A 61 1.41 1.41 2.80
C ALA A 61 1.19 0.70 1.47
N LEU A 62 -0.06 0.58 1.05
CA LEU A 62 -0.46 0.09 -0.27
C LEU A 62 -0.87 1.27 -1.13
N ILE A 63 -0.14 1.54 -2.22
CA ILE A 63 -0.35 2.69 -3.09
C ILE A 63 -0.73 2.21 -4.50
N PHE A 64 -2.01 2.30 -4.81
CA PHE A 64 -2.58 2.02 -6.12
C PHE A 64 -2.97 3.33 -6.79
N ASP A 65 -1.95 4.07 -7.23
CA ASP A 65 -2.07 5.40 -7.85
C ASP A 65 -2.13 5.38 -9.38
N LYS A 66 -1.92 4.20 -9.99
CA LYS A 66 -2.04 4.01 -11.44
C LYS A 66 -3.40 3.42 -11.85
N CYS A 67 -4.43 3.62 -11.03
CA CYS A 67 -5.81 3.23 -11.33
C CYS A 67 -6.41 4.15 -12.38
N SER A 68 -6.23 3.79 -13.65
CA SER A 68 -6.46 4.75 -14.72
C SER A 68 -7.70 4.43 -15.54
N THR A 69 -8.52 5.44 -15.79
CA THR A 69 -9.56 5.44 -16.81
C THR A 69 -9.17 6.48 -17.86
N GLU A 70 -9.63 6.33 -19.09
CA GLU A 70 -9.32 7.28 -20.17
C GLU A 70 -9.68 8.73 -19.78
N ALA A 71 -10.83 8.90 -19.13
CA ALA A 71 -11.28 10.18 -18.60
C ALA A 71 -10.34 10.75 -17.51
N SER A 72 -9.75 9.91 -16.65
CA SER A 72 -8.81 10.39 -15.64
C SER A 72 -7.45 10.72 -16.24
N GLN A 73 -6.97 9.96 -17.23
CA GLN A 73 -5.73 10.28 -17.95
C GLN A 73 -5.80 11.64 -18.63
N ALA A 74 -6.90 11.91 -19.34
CA ALA A 74 -7.08 13.19 -20.01
C ALA A 74 -7.04 14.37 -19.02
N ARG A 75 -7.71 14.23 -17.87
CA ARG A 75 -7.71 15.25 -16.80
C ARG A 75 -6.31 15.49 -16.25
N PHE A 76 -5.59 14.43 -15.88
CA PHE A 76 -4.24 14.58 -15.34
C PHE A 76 -3.24 15.09 -16.38
N ALA A 77 -3.38 14.74 -17.66
CA ALA A 77 -2.56 15.31 -18.72
C ALA A 77 -2.76 16.83 -18.84
N HIS A 78 -4.00 17.32 -18.71
CA HIS A 78 -4.27 18.76 -18.70
C HIS A 78 -3.73 19.48 -17.46
N GLU A 79 -3.77 18.83 -16.29
CA GLU A 79 -3.19 19.37 -15.05
C GLU A 79 -1.66 19.38 -15.09
N ASP A 80 -1.04 18.33 -15.60
CA ASP A 80 0.42 18.20 -15.71
C ASP A 80 1.01 19.27 -16.64
N ASN A 81 0.27 19.70 -17.67
CA ASN A 81 0.66 20.82 -18.55
C ASN A 81 0.77 22.17 -17.81
N ARG A 82 0.16 22.30 -16.63
CA ARG A 82 0.22 23.51 -15.81
C ARG A 82 1.35 23.47 -14.77
N LYS A 83 1.98 22.31 -14.57
CA LYS A 83 3.03 22.10 -13.57
C LYS A 83 4.42 22.29 -14.17
N SER A 84 5.33 22.79 -13.37
CA SER A 84 6.75 22.82 -13.70
C SER A 84 7.35 21.41 -13.71
N ARG A 85 8.47 21.23 -14.43
CA ARG A 85 9.22 19.95 -14.43
C ARG A 85 9.66 19.51 -13.03
N MET A 86 9.96 20.47 -12.16
CA MET A 86 10.38 20.18 -10.78
C MET A 86 9.23 19.64 -9.94
N GLU A 87 8.02 20.18 -10.11
CA GLU A 87 6.81 19.68 -9.44
C GLU A 87 6.49 18.27 -9.92
N LEU A 88 6.51 18.01 -11.23
CA LEU A 88 6.30 16.68 -11.79
C LEU A 88 7.33 15.65 -11.29
N ALA A 89 8.58 16.06 -11.12
CA ALA A 89 9.64 15.21 -10.57
C ALA A 89 9.51 14.97 -9.05
N ALA A 90 8.77 15.82 -8.33
CA ALA A 90 8.43 15.59 -6.93
C ALA A 90 7.29 14.56 -6.79
N GLU A 91 6.44 14.45 -7.80
CA GLU A 91 5.32 13.50 -7.87
C GLU A 91 5.70 12.11 -8.42
N ASP A 92 7.00 11.82 -8.50
CA ASP A 92 7.48 10.51 -8.90
C ASP A 92 7.07 9.43 -7.87
N PRO A 93 6.40 8.35 -8.28
CA PRO A 93 5.92 7.30 -7.36
C PRO A 93 7.05 6.68 -6.51
N HIS A 94 8.24 6.47 -7.08
CA HIS A 94 9.37 5.90 -6.34
C HIS A 94 9.95 6.88 -5.33
N ARG A 95 9.99 8.17 -5.66
CA ARG A 95 10.36 9.22 -4.71
C ARG A 95 9.37 9.31 -3.54
N MET A 96 8.08 9.16 -3.81
CA MET A 96 7.06 9.10 -2.77
C MET A 96 7.20 7.88 -1.87
N ALA A 97 7.51 6.70 -2.42
CA ALA A 97 7.82 5.50 -1.63
C ALA A 97 9.00 5.73 -0.69
N ARG A 98 10.09 6.30 -1.20
CA ARG A 98 11.27 6.64 -0.38
C ARG A 98 10.92 7.65 0.71
N LEU A 99 10.09 8.63 0.41
CA LEU A 99 9.65 9.63 1.38
C LEU A 99 8.79 9.00 2.49
N LEU A 100 7.85 8.13 2.15
CA LEU A 100 7.04 7.37 3.11
C LEU A 100 7.93 6.53 4.03
N MET A 101 8.91 5.81 3.45
CA MET A 101 9.85 5.01 4.24
C MET A 101 10.73 5.88 5.15
N ALA A 102 11.24 7.00 4.64
CA ALA A 102 12.02 7.95 5.44
C ALA A 102 11.23 8.55 6.62
N ARG A 103 9.90 8.51 6.57
CA ARG A 103 8.99 9.00 7.61
C ARG A 103 8.45 7.92 8.52
N GLY A 104 8.91 6.68 8.37
CA GLY A 104 8.65 5.59 9.31
C GLY A 104 7.88 4.40 8.77
N VAL A 105 7.36 4.48 7.54
CA VAL A 105 6.69 3.34 6.92
C VAL A 105 7.72 2.25 6.64
N LYS A 106 7.48 1.03 7.12
CA LYS A 106 8.44 -0.08 6.99
C LYS A 106 8.41 -0.67 5.57
N VAL A 107 7.22 -0.80 4.99
CA VAL A 107 7.03 -1.35 3.66
C VAL A 107 6.02 -0.56 2.85
N VAL A 108 6.35 -0.27 1.59
CA VAL A 108 5.45 0.36 0.62
C VAL A 108 5.25 -0.58 -0.56
N VAL A 109 4.02 -0.98 -0.83
CA VAL A 109 3.63 -1.75 -2.00
C VAL A 109 2.98 -0.79 -3.00
N MET A 110 3.40 -0.85 -4.27
CA MET A 110 2.91 0.07 -5.30
C MET A 110 2.55 -0.65 -6.59
N ALA A 111 1.58 -0.10 -7.32
CA ALA A 111 1.32 -0.50 -8.69
C ALA A 111 2.47 -0.08 -9.61
N ALA A 112 3.11 -1.04 -10.27
CA ALA A 112 4.20 -0.78 -11.21
C ALA A 112 3.68 -0.24 -12.54
N THR A 113 2.53 -0.74 -12.99
CA THR A 113 1.91 -0.42 -14.27
C THR A 113 0.53 0.19 -14.07
N ALA A 114 -0.03 0.78 -15.13
CA ALA A 114 -1.42 1.18 -15.14
C ALA A 114 -2.31 -0.05 -15.02
N THR A 115 -3.27 0.01 -14.09
CA THR A 115 -4.18 -1.09 -13.82
C THR A 115 -5.62 -0.59 -13.87
N PRO A 116 -6.56 -1.36 -14.46
CA PRO A 116 -7.97 -1.05 -14.35
C PRO A 116 -8.41 -0.97 -12.88
N PRO A 117 -9.34 -0.06 -12.52
CA PRO A 117 -9.79 0.10 -11.14
C PRO A 117 -10.28 -1.20 -10.49
N GLN A 118 -10.94 -2.07 -11.25
CA GLN A 118 -11.44 -3.37 -10.79
C GLN A 118 -10.30 -4.29 -10.34
N ILE A 119 -9.23 -4.36 -11.14
CA ILE A 119 -8.05 -5.19 -10.83
C ILE A 119 -7.27 -4.61 -9.66
N ALA A 120 -7.13 -3.29 -9.59
CA ALA A 120 -6.47 -2.65 -8.47
C ALA A 120 -7.21 -2.88 -7.14
N LEU A 121 -8.54 -2.83 -7.15
CA LEU A 121 -9.36 -3.17 -5.99
C LEU A 121 -9.20 -4.64 -5.59
N GLN A 122 -9.21 -5.55 -6.56
CA GLN A 122 -8.99 -6.97 -6.32
C GLN A 122 -7.62 -7.24 -5.70
N LEU A 123 -6.56 -6.63 -6.24
CA LEU A 123 -5.20 -6.73 -5.70
C LEU A 123 -5.11 -6.13 -4.29
N ALA A 124 -5.66 -4.93 -4.07
CA ALA A 124 -5.66 -4.30 -2.76
C ALA A 124 -6.38 -5.17 -1.71
N SER A 125 -7.53 -5.74 -2.08
CA SER A 125 -8.28 -6.63 -1.21
C SER A 125 -7.53 -7.92 -0.93
N ALA A 126 -6.92 -8.55 -1.94
CA ALA A 126 -6.18 -9.80 -1.78
C ALA A 126 -4.91 -9.61 -0.92
N VAL A 127 -4.18 -8.52 -1.11
CA VAL A 127 -3.01 -8.18 -0.27
C VAL A 127 -3.47 -7.92 1.17
N THR A 128 -4.54 -7.14 1.34
CA THR A 128 -5.08 -6.85 2.67
C THR A 128 -5.54 -8.13 3.36
N GLU A 129 -6.26 -9.03 2.69
CA GLU A 129 -6.64 -10.33 3.23
C GLU A 129 -5.42 -11.18 3.61
N GLY A 130 -4.40 -11.22 2.74
CA GLY A 130 -3.15 -11.94 3.00
C GLY A 130 -2.44 -11.45 4.27
N LEU A 131 -2.36 -10.14 4.46
CA LEU A 131 -1.74 -9.52 5.63
C LEU A 131 -2.56 -9.66 6.91
N THR A 132 -3.89 -9.56 6.81
CA THR A 132 -4.76 -9.38 7.98
C THR A 132 -5.45 -10.66 8.43
N VAL A 133 -5.88 -11.50 7.48
CA VAL A 133 -6.58 -12.76 7.76
C VAL A 133 -5.58 -13.91 7.79
N ARG A 134 -4.74 -14.00 6.76
CA ARG A 134 -3.79 -15.11 6.60
C ARG A 134 -2.46 -14.88 7.33
N GLN A 135 -2.21 -13.64 7.77
CA GLN A 135 -1.00 -13.25 8.50
C GLN A 135 0.28 -13.65 7.75
N LEU A 136 0.27 -13.48 6.43
CA LEU A 136 1.42 -13.75 5.58
C LEU A 136 2.42 -12.58 5.65
N GLU A 137 3.67 -12.85 5.27
CA GLU A 137 4.63 -11.78 5.03
C GLU A 137 4.21 -10.95 3.81
N VAL A 138 4.62 -9.67 3.76
CA VAL A 138 4.21 -8.77 2.67
C VAL A 138 4.55 -9.33 1.29
N ALA A 139 5.74 -9.90 1.12
CA ALA A 139 6.15 -10.47 -0.17
C ALA A 139 5.25 -11.64 -0.59
N GLU A 140 4.88 -12.50 0.37
CA GLU A 140 4.05 -13.67 0.12
C GLU A 140 2.58 -13.29 -0.13
N ALA A 141 2.06 -12.29 0.61
CA ALA A 141 0.74 -11.72 0.38
C ALA A 141 0.64 -11.07 -1.01
N VAL A 142 1.68 -10.34 -1.44
CA VAL A 142 1.75 -9.74 -2.78
C VAL A 142 1.81 -10.82 -3.85
N GLN A 143 2.65 -11.83 -3.68
CA GLN A 143 2.74 -12.95 -4.62
C GLN A 143 1.41 -13.69 -4.74
N ALA A 144 0.76 -13.98 -3.61
CA ALA A 144 -0.56 -14.61 -3.60
C ALA A 144 -1.60 -13.73 -4.31
N ALA A 145 -1.60 -12.41 -4.08
CA ALA A 145 -2.51 -11.50 -4.75
C ALA A 145 -2.31 -11.49 -6.28
N LEU A 146 -1.07 -11.47 -6.77
CA LEU A 146 -0.78 -11.55 -8.21
C LEU A 146 -1.30 -12.84 -8.85
N THR A 147 -1.29 -13.96 -8.12
CA THR A 147 -1.86 -15.23 -8.63
C THR A 147 -3.39 -15.22 -8.73
N THR A 148 -4.09 -14.31 -8.06
CA THR A 148 -5.56 -14.18 -8.15
C THR A 148 -6.02 -13.45 -9.41
N VAL A 149 -5.13 -12.73 -10.08
CA VAL A 149 -5.45 -12.03 -11.32
C VAL A 149 -5.62 -13.07 -12.42
N ALA A 150 -6.78 -13.04 -13.08
CA ALA A 150 -7.10 -13.96 -14.17
C ALA A 150 -6.03 -13.89 -15.26
N ALA A 151 -5.70 -15.05 -15.85
CA ALA A 151 -4.74 -15.18 -16.95
C ALA A 151 -5.32 -14.71 -18.29
N GLU A 152 -6.01 -13.58 -18.29
CA GLU A 152 -6.36 -12.90 -19.54
C GLU A 152 -5.09 -12.30 -20.13
N PHE A 153 -4.90 -12.46 -21.43
CA PHE A 153 -3.70 -12.00 -22.13
C PHE A 153 -3.39 -10.53 -21.83
N GLU A 154 -4.42 -9.69 -21.76
CA GLU A 154 -4.34 -8.26 -21.47
C GLU A 154 -3.79 -7.93 -20.08
N LEU A 155 -3.89 -8.87 -19.12
CA LEU A 155 -3.47 -8.70 -17.72
C LEU A 155 -2.17 -9.43 -17.38
N THR A 156 -1.55 -10.11 -18.34
CA THR A 156 -0.29 -10.86 -18.13
C THR A 156 0.81 -9.98 -17.53
N HIS A 157 0.93 -8.73 -18.00
CA HIS A 157 1.92 -7.79 -17.49
C HIS A 157 1.65 -7.38 -16.03
N VAL A 158 0.38 -7.31 -15.61
CA VAL A 158 -0.03 -7.05 -14.23
C VAL A 158 0.27 -8.26 -13.36
N LYS A 159 0.06 -9.47 -13.86
CA LYS A 159 0.38 -10.71 -13.14
C LYS A 159 1.88 -10.86 -12.91
N ASP A 160 2.69 -10.57 -13.92
CA ASP A 160 4.15 -10.80 -13.87
C ASP A 160 4.90 -9.67 -13.14
N SER A 161 4.38 -8.45 -13.20
CA SER A 161 5.10 -7.26 -12.72
C SER A 161 4.22 -6.13 -12.19
N GLY A 162 2.94 -6.40 -11.91
CA GLY A 162 1.96 -5.36 -11.57
C GLY A 162 2.19 -4.69 -10.22
N LEU A 163 2.90 -5.33 -9.30
CA LEU A 163 3.20 -4.80 -7.97
C LEU A 163 4.71 -4.76 -7.70
N VAL A 164 5.16 -3.67 -7.08
CA VAL A 164 6.54 -3.49 -6.60
C VAL A 164 6.50 -3.28 -5.10
N VAL A 165 7.39 -3.95 -4.38
CA VAL A 165 7.54 -3.83 -2.93
C VAL A 165 8.83 -3.07 -2.61
N TRP A 166 8.72 -2.03 -1.79
CA TRP A 166 9.82 -1.25 -1.24
C TRP A 166 9.90 -1.49 0.26
N GLY A 167 11.04 -1.97 0.75
CA GLY A 167 11.26 -2.22 2.18
C GLY A 167 11.87 -3.59 2.44
N ALA A 168 12.20 -3.86 3.71
CA ALA A 168 12.64 -5.18 4.15
C ALA A 168 11.45 -6.15 4.25
N GLY A 169 11.71 -7.46 4.23
CA GLY A 169 10.69 -8.48 4.50
C GLY A 169 10.02 -8.21 5.84
N PHE A 170 8.80 -7.68 5.80
CA PHE A 170 8.00 -7.36 6.98
C PHE A 170 6.93 -8.44 7.11
N ALA A 171 7.05 -9.23 8.16
CA ALA A 171 5.96 -10.08 8.60
C ALA A 171 5.01 -9.24 9.45
N SER A 172 3.70 -9.44 9.31
CA SER A 172 2.73 -8.78 10.18
C SER A 172 3.03 -9.11 11.65
N GLY A 173 2.64 -8.23 12.58
CA GLY A 173 2.90 -8.45 14.01
C GLY A 173 2.40 -9.80 14.55
N ALA A 174 1.38 -10.42 13.94
CA ALA A 174 0.93 -11.77 14.34
C ALA A 174 1.82 -12.89 13.76
N ALA A 175 2.39 -12.72 12.57
CA ALA A 175 3.38 -13.63 12.01
C ALA A 175 4.68 -13.63 12.84
N LEU A 176 5.11 -12.45 13.29
CA LEU A 176 6.22 -12.29 14.24
C LEU A 176 5.93 -12.92 15.61
N ALA A 177 4.70 -12.78 16.11
CA ALA A 177 4.28 -13.42 17.37
C ALA A 177 4.26 -14.96 17.27
N GLY A 178 3.88 -15.52 16.12
CA GLY A 178 3.93 -16.97 15.85
C GLY A 178 5.36 -17.53 15.73
N ALA A 179 6.27 -16.77 15.09
CA ALA A 179 7.68 -17.15 15.00
C ALA A 179 8.39 -17.08 16.37
N ALA A 180 8.05 -16.11 17.21
CA ALA A 180 8.56 -16.03 18.59
C ALA A 180 8.08 -17.20 19.48
N ALA A 181 6.90 -17.76 19.21
CA ALA A 181 6.34 -18.88 19.97
C ALA A 181 7.03 -20.24 19.66
N THR A 182 7.67 -20.37 18.49
CA THR A 182 8.36 -21.60 18.07
C THR A 182 9.86 -21.62 18.43
N GLY A 183 10.41 -20.52 18.94
CA GLY A 183 11.83 -20.37 19.29
C GLY A 183 12.29 -20.92 20.66
N LYS A 184 11.45 -21.60 21.44
CA LYS A 184 11.87 -22.29 22.68
C LYS A 184 12.22 -23.76 22.42
N VAL A 185 13.33 -24.01 21.72
CA VAL A 185 13.94 -25.35 21.68
C VAL A 185 14.96 -25.49 22.81
N GLY A 186 14.56 -26.23 23.83
CA GLY A 186 15.38 -27.16 24.62
C GLY A 186 16.74 -26.69 25.13
N LYS A 187 16.79 -26.36 26.44
CA LYS A 187 18.00 -26.48 27.27
C LYS A 187 18.46 -27.94 27.23
N ALA A 188 19.43 -28.28 26.38
CA ALA A 188 20.07 -29.58 26.40
C ALA A 188 21.15 -29.60 27.49
N GLY A 189 20.81 -30.15 28.65
CA GLY A 189 21.79 -30.60 29.63
C GLY A 189 22.51 -31.85 29.15
N LYS A 190 23.84 -31.87 29.28
CA LYS A 190 24.71 -33.05 29.36
C LYS A 190 25.88 -32.64 30.26
N LYS A 191 25.85 -33.11 31.51
CA LYS A 191 26.59 -34.26 32.04
C LYS A 191 28.07 -33.96 32.20
#